data_AF-A0A330LQR0-F1
#
_entry.id   AF-A0A330LQR0-F1
#
_cell.length_a   1.000
_cell.length_b   1.000
_cell.length_c   1.000
_cell.angle_alpha   90.00
_cell.angle_beta   90.00
_cell.angle_gamma   90.00
#
_symmetry.space_group_name_H-M   'P 1'
#
loop_
_entity.id
_entity.type
_entity.pdbx_description
1 polymer ?
#
loop_
_entity_poly.entity_id
_entity_poly.type
_entity_poly.pdbx_seq_one_letter_code
_entity_poly.pdbx_strand_id
1 'polypeptide(L)'
;MVDEIFTATNSAQTGGLEATLAALYKHQLNSWQVWEAKKVQQHAGSELHQAGHFSPVAASVQPGKLARGLKRVAEQLGVRIYENTPMLAINDNAVKPTNSNKDAQHKVVINTRKGLFMRRKR
;
A
#
# COMPACT_ATOMS: atom_id res chain seq x y z
N MET A 1 -1.13 -11.95 17.14
CA MET A 1 -1.54 -10.56 16.85
C MET A 1 -0.35 -9.94 16.14
N VAL A 2 -0.55 -9.25 15.02
CA VAL A 2 0.57 -8.56 14.37
C VAL A 2 0.62 -7.19 15.02
N ASP A 3 1.78 -6.83 15.55
CA ASP A 3 2.08 -5.50 16.08
C ASP A 3 3.30 -4.95 15.36
N GLU A 4 3.53 -3.65 15.50
CA GLU A 4 4.71 -2.97 14.97
C GLU A 4 5.34 -2.12 16.06
N ILE A 5 6.67 -2.19 16.14
CA ILE A 5 7.47 -1.36 17.02
C ILE A 5 8.58 -0.67 16.23
N PHE A 6 8.60 0.66 16.28
CA PHE A 6 9.66 1.48 15.71
C PHE A 6 10.66 1.81 16.81
N THR A 7 11.93 1.42 16.66
CA THR A 7 12.94 1.56 17.71
C THR A 7 14.15 2.37 17.27
N ALA A 8 14.80 3.03 18.22
CA ALA A 8 16.13 3.62 18.04
C ALA A 8 17.17 2.82 18.84
N THR A 9 18.32 2.51 18.23
CA THR A 9 19.44 1.82 18.91
C THR A 9 20.66 2.71 19.14
N ASN A 10 20.56 3.99 18.74
CA ASN A 10 21.57 5.00 19.00
C ASN A 10 20.93 6.39 19.17
N SER A 11 21.73 7.33 19.66
CA SER A 11 21.30 8.70 19.94
C SER A 11 20.86 9.46 18.69
N ALA A 12 21.50 9.23 17.54
CA ALA A 12 21.15 9.91 16.29
C ALA A 12 19.77 9.48 15.74
N GLN A 13 19.30 8.26 16.06
CA GLN A 13 17.97 7.77 15.70
C GLN A 13 16.89 8.19 16.71
N THR A 14 17.29 8.55 17.93
CA THR A 14 16.35 8.93 18.99
C THR A 14 15.63 10.21 18.60
N GLY A 15 14.30 10.23 18.75
CA GLY A 15 13.46 11.35 18.33
C GLY A 15 13.15 11.41 16.83
N GLY A 16 13.63 10.46 16.02
CA GLY A 16 13.41 10.45 14.56
C GLY A 16 11.94 10.38 14.13
N LEU A 17 11.02 10.02 15.04
CA LEU A 17 9.58 9.93 14.78
C LEU A 17 8.80 11.17 15.27
N GLU A 18 9.41 12.08 16.03
CA GLU A 18 8.71 13.18 16.71
C GLU A 18 7.92 14.08 15.75
N ALA A 19 8.53 14.46 14.62
CA ALA A 19 7.85 15.28 13.61
C ALA A 19 6.62 14.56 13.01
N THR A 20 6.73 13.26 12.77
CA THR A 20 5.63 12.42 12.29
C THR A 20 4.53 12.30 13.34
N LEU A 21 4.88 12.04 14.60
CA LEU A 21 3.92 11.95 15.70
C LEU A 21 3.20 13.28 15.92
N ALA A 22 3.92 14.41 15.90
CA ALA A 22 3.34 15.74 16.01
C ALA A 22 2.32 16.00 14.89
N ALA A 23 2.61 15.59 13.65
CA ALA A 23 1.66 15.68 12.54
C ALA A 23 0.44 14.77 12.75
N LEU A 24 0.64 13.53 13.19
CA LEU A 24 -0.45 12.60 13.50
C LEU A 24 -1.35 13.12 14.63
N TYR A 25 -0.79 13.71 15.69
CA TYR A 25 -1.53 14.36 16.76
C TYR A 25 -2.34 15.55 16.25
N LYS A 26 -1.72 16.43 15.45
CA LYS A 26 -2.40 17.58 14.84
C LYS A 26 -3.63 17.17 14.04
N HIS A 27 -3.57 16.05 13.33
CA HIS A 27 -4.67 15.54 12.52
C HIS A 27 -5.59 14.54 13.24
N GLN A 28 -5.38 14.27 14.54
CA GLN A 28 -6.15 13.31 15.33
C GLN A 28 -6.14 11.89 14.75
N LEU A 29 -5.02 11.52 14.11
CA LEU A 29 -4.80 10.22 13.47
C LEU A 29 -3.79 9.34 14.24
N ASN A 30 -3.28 9.82 15.37
CA ASN A 30 -2.24 9.09 16.10
C ASN A 30 -2.79 7.83 16.77
N SER A 31 -2.22 6.68 16.39
CA SER A 31 -2.41 5.39 17.05
C SER A 31 -1.14 4.86 17.70
N TRP A 32 -0.04 5.62 17.68
CA TRP A 32 1.25 5.23 18.23
C TRP A 32 1.36 5.57 19.71
N GLN A 33 1.98 4.69 20.46
CA GLN A 33 2.24 4.81 21.89
C GLN A 33 3.75 4.88 22.12
N VAL A 34 4.21 5.91 22.82
CA VAL A 34 5.58 5.94 23.34
C VAL A 34 5.70 4.85 24.40
N TRP A 35 6.69 3.97 24.25
CA TRP A 35 7.02 2.95 25.24
C TRP A 35 8.35 3.29 25.92
N GLU A 36 8.42 3.00 27.22
CA GLU A 36 9.67 3.06 27.96
C GLU A 36 10.70 2.09 27.38
N ALA A 37 11.98 2.49 27.38
CA ALA A 37 13.07 1.70 26.81
C ALA A 37 13.09 0.25 27.32
N LYS A 38 12.89 0.04 28.63
CA LYS A 38 12.86 -1.31 29.23
C LYS A 38 11.77 -2.20 28.62
N LYS A 39 10.59 -1.64 28.37
CA LYS A 39 9.47 -2.37 27.74
C LYS A 39 9.79 -2.72 26.28
N VAL A 40 10.39 -1.78 25.55
CA VAL A 40 10.85 -1.99 24.17
C VAL A 40 11.90 -3.12 24.12
N GLN A 41 12.89 -3.09 25.00
CA GLN A 41 13.95 -4.10 25.09
C GLN A 41 13.40 -5.49 25.37
N GLN A 42 12.46 -5.60 26.32
CA GLN A 42 11.79 -6.86 26.64
C GLN A 42 10.98 -7.41 25.45
N HIS A 43 10.29 -6.53 24.72
CA HIS A 43 9.46 -6.93 23.58
C HIS A 43 10.30 -7.28 22.34
N ALA A 44 11.37 -6.53 22.07
CA ALA A 44 12.23 -6.72 20.90
C ALA A 44 13.36 -7.75 21.13
N GLY A 45 13.65 -8.12 22.39
CA GLY A 45 14.66 -9.12 22.74
C GLY A 45 16.10 -8.61 22.66
N SER A 46 16.33 -7.31 22.84
CA SER A 46 17.68 -6.72 22.79
C SER A 46 17.80 -5.51 23.72
N GLU A 47 18.92 -5.39 24.43
CA GLU A 47 19.24 -4.24 25.30
C GLU A 47 19.69 -3.00 24.53
N LEU A 48 19.97 -3.13 23.22
CA LEU A 48 20.45 -2.01 22.40
C LEU A 48 19.39 -0.94 22.15
N HIS A 49 18.11 -1.24 22.34
CA HIS A 49 17.03 -0.30 22.08
C HIS A 49 16.98 0.79 23.16
N GLN A 50 17.16 2.05 22.75
CA GLN A 50 17.20 3.24 23.60
C GLN A 50 15.83 3.95 23.67
N ALA A 51 14.98 3.78 22.66
CA ALA A 51 13.62 4.31 22.61
C ALA A 51 12.75 3.47 21.68
N GLY A 52 11.42 3.55 21.83
CA GLY A 52 10.51 2.91 20.89
C GLY A 52 9.07 3.40 20.92
N HIS A 53 8.42 3.29 19.76
CA HIS A 53 7.02 3.64 19.55
C HIS A 53 6.28 2.40 19.06
N PHE A 54 5.19 2.07 19.72
CA PHE A 54 4.38 0.89 19.44
C PHE A 54 3.08 1.26 18.75
N SER A 55 2.67 0.48 17.75
CA SER A 55 1.37 0.60 17.10
C SER A 55 0.57 -0.71 17.26
N PRO A 56 -0.58 -0.68 17.97
CA PRO A 56 -1.44 -1.86 18.13
C PRO A 56 -2.28 -2.17 16.87
N VAL A 57 -2.35 -1.24 15.92
CA VAL A 57 -3.20 -1.33 14.73
C VAL A 57 -2.44 -1.79 13.48
N ALA A 58 -1.16 -2.13 13.64
CA ALA A 58 -0.38 -2.69 12.55
C ALA A 58 -0.96 -4.05 12.13
N ALA A 59 -0.92 -4.33 10.84
CA ALA A 59 -1.35 -5.60 10.29
C ALA A 59 -0.51 -5.97 9.09
N SER A 60 -0.04 -7.22 9.06
CA SER A 60 0.58 -7.79 7.88
C SER A 60 -0.48 -8.42 6.99
N VAL A 61 -0.44 -8.08 5.70
CA VAL A 61 -1.26 -8.72 4.66
C VAL A 61 -0.37 -9.51 3.73
N GLN A 62 -0.86 -10.65 3.21
CA GLN A 62 -0.16 -11.38 2.17
C GLN A 62 -0.60 -10.82 0.80
N PRO A 63 0.28 -10.12 0.03
CA PRO A 63 -0.16 -9.36 -1.13
C PRO A 63 -0.82 -10.22 -2.22
N GLY A 64 -0.33 -11.44 -2.43
CA GLY A 64 -0.89 -12.36 -3.44
C GLY A 64 -2.30 -12.85 -3.10
N LYS A 65 -2.60 -13.13 -1.83
CA LYS A 65 -3.91 -13.55 -1.32
C LYS A 65 -4.88 -12.39 -1.37
N LEU A 66 -4.42 -11.19 -1.01
CA LEU A 66 -5.21 -9.97 -1.16
C LEU A 66 -5.61 -9.76 -2.63
N ALA A 67 -4.65 -9.77 -3.56
CA ALA A 67 -4.92 -9.60 -4.98
C ALA A 67 -5.89 -10.67 -5.53
N ARG A 68 -5.70 -11.95 -5.17
CA ARG A 68 -6.61 -13.04 -5.57
C ARG A 68 -8.00 -12.89 -4.97
N GLY A 69 -8.11 -12.45 -3.72
CA GLY A 69 -9.39 -12.19 -3.06
C GLY A 69 -10.16 -11.05 -3.74
N LEU A 70 -9.47 -9.96 -4.08
CA LEU A 70 -10.03 -8.84 -4.82
C LEU A 70 -10.49 -9.26 -6.22
N LYS A 71 -9.67 -10.02 -6.96
CA LYS A 71 -10.03 -10.59 -8.28
C LYS A 71 -11.36 -11.36 -8.20
N ARG A 72 -11.46 -12.30 -7.27
CA ARG A 72 -12.65 -13.14 -7.09
C ARG A 72 -13.91 -12.31 -6.85
N VAL A 73 -13.84 -11.32 -5.95
CA VAL A 73 -15.00 -10.47 -5.62
C VAL A 73 -15.37 -9.56 -6.80
N ALA A 74 -14.38 -9.01 -7.51
CA ALA A 74 -14.62 -8.20 -8.70
C ALA A 74 -15.34 -9.00 -9.80
N GLU A 75 -14.91 -10.23 -10.06
CA GLU A 75 -15.58 -11.13 -11.02
C GLU A 75 -17.04 -11.43 -10.61
N GLN A 76 -17.31 -11.63 -9.31
CA GLN A 76 -18.67 -11.80 -8.76
C GLN A 76 -19.55 -10.55 -8.97
N LEU A 77 -18.94 -9.36 -9.00
CA LEU A 77 -19.62 -8.09 -9.29
C LEU A 77 -19.77 -7.81 -10.80
N GLY A 78 -19.40 -8.76 -11.67
CA GLY A 78 -19.52 -8.65 -13.12
C GLY A 78 -18.33 -7.96 -13.82
N VAL A 79 -17.23 -7.71 -13.10
CA VAL A 79 -16.00 -7.18 -13.70
C VAL A 79 -15.36 -8.26 -14.58
N ARG A 80 -15.01 -7.90 -15.81
CA ARG A 80 -14.26 -8.76 -16.73
C ARG A 80 -12.76 -8.51 -16.58
N ILE A 81 -12.01 -9.57 -16.30
CA ILE A 81 -10.56 -9.51 -16.11
C ILE A 81 -9.90 -10.33 -17.22
N TYR A 82 -8.96 -9.70 -17.92
CA TYR A 82 -8.18 -10.31 -18.99
C TYR A 82 -6.73 -10.43 -18.52
N GLU A 83 -6.27 -11.66 -18.30
CA GLU A 83 -4.88 -11.97 -17.96
C GLU A 83 -4.09 -12.34 -19.21
N ASN A 84 -2.76 -12.27 -19.15
CA ASN A 84 -1.87 -12.54 -20.30
C ASN A 84 -2.23 -11.76 -21.58
N THR A 85 -2.87 -10.59 -21.42
CA THR A 85 -3.37 -9.76 -22.51
C THR A 85 -2.67 -8.40 -22.45
N PRO A 86 -1.45 -8.27 -22.98
CA PRO A 86 -0.70 -7.02 -22.89
C PRO A 86 -1.37 -5.91 -23.70
N MET A 87 -1.52 -4.73 -23.10
CA MET A 87 -1.96 -3.52 -23.82
C MET A 87 -0.78 -2.98 -24.65
N LEU A 88 -0.82 -3.15 -25.97
CA LEU A 88 0.28 -2.79 -26.87
C LEU A 88 0.25 -1.34 -27.36
N ALA A 89 -0.94 -0.75 -27.47
CA ALA A 89 -1.16 0.62 -27.88
C ALA A 89 -2.47 1.14 -27.27
N ILE A 90 -2.55 2.45 -27.06
CA ILE A 90 -3.80 3.16 -26.81
C ILE A 90 -3.93 4.20 -27.91
N ASN A 91 -5.05 4.18 -28.62
CA ASN A 91 -5.36 5.14 -29.67
C ASN A 91 -6.62 5.89 -29.22
N ASP A 92 -6.68 7.19 -29.48
CA ASP A 92 -7.82 8.05 -29.07
C ASP A 92 -9.15 7.73 -29.78
N ASN A 93 -9.13 6.74 -30.68
CA ASN A 93 -10.31 6.27 -31.38
C ASN A 93 -11.13 5.36 -30.45
N ALA A 94 -12.16 5.97 -29.85
CA ALA A 94 -13.23 5.37 -29.07
C ALA A 94 -13.29 3.85 -29.15
N VAL A 95 -13.11 3.19 -28.00
CA VAL A 95 -13.56 1.81 -27.80
C VAL A 95 -14.96 1.72 -28.39
N LYS A 96 -15.14 0.97 -29.48
CA LYS A 96 -16.47 0.68 -30.01
C LYS A 96 -17.03 -0.44 -29.14
N PRO A 97 -17.94 -0.17 -28.20
CA PRO A 97 -18.46 -1.23 -27.36
C PRO A 97 -19.23 -2.21 -28.25
N THR A 98 -19.00 -3.51 -28.05
CA THR A 98 -19.80 -4.57 -28.69
C THR A 98 -21.24 -4.60 -28.16
N ASN A 99 -21.53 -3.88 -27.07
CA ASN A 99 -22.88 -3.53 -26.64
C ASN A 99 -23.18 -2.07 -26.97
N SER A 100 -24.17 -1.87 -27.82
CA SER A 100 -24.59 -0.65 -28.52
C SER A 100 -25.17 0.47 -27.64
N ASN A 101 -24.56 0.80 -26.51
CA ASN A 101 -24.90 2.05 -25.81
C ASN A 101 -23.95 3.18 -26.24
N LYS A 102 -24.42 4.00 -27.19
CA LYS A 102 -23.63 5.07 -27.83
C LYS A 102 -23.30 6.22 -26.88
N ASP A 103 -23.96 6.32 -25.73
CA ASP A 103 -23.77 7.39 -24.74
C ASP A 103 -22.80 7.03 -23.60
N ALA A 104 -22.22 5.84 -23.62
CA ALA A 104 -21.27 5.41 -22.59
C ALA A 104 -19.89 6.08 -22.79
N GLN A 105 -19.60 7.09 -21.96
CA GLN A 105 -18.22 7.60 -21.82
C GLN A 105 -17.36 6.53 -21.15
N HIS A 106 -16.41 5.95 -21.89
CA HIS A 106 -15.47 4.99 -21.34
C HIS A 106 -14.28 5.73 -20.71
N LYS A 107 -14.05 5.53 -19.42
CA LYS A 107 -12.87 6.04 -18.72
C LYS A 107 -11.79 4.97 -18.70
N VAL A 108 -10.58 5.32 -19.14
CA VAL A 108 -9.41 4.42 -19.12
C VAL A 108 -8.46 4.89 -18.02
N VAL A 109 -8.04 3.95 -17.15
CA VAL A 109 -7.05 4.17 -16.11
C VAL A 109 -5.83 3.30 -16.39
N ILE A 110 -4.66 3.91 -16.57
CA ILE A 110 -3.41 3.19 -16.81
C ILE A 110 -2.67 3.06 -15.47
N ASN A 111 -2.78 1.88 -14.85
CA ASN A 111 -2.10 1.55 -13.59
C ASN A 111 -0.98 0.52 -13.83
N THR A 112 0.05 0.92 -14.57
CA THR A 112 1.22 0.09 -14.87
C THR A 112 2.47 0.66 -14.19
N ARG A 113 3.46 -0.20 -13.89
CA ARG A 113 4.76 0.28 -13.40
C ARG A 113 5.40 1.19 -14.47
N LYS A 114 6.04 2.28 -14.02
CA LYS A 114 6.77 3.22 -14.88
C LYS A 114 7.76 2.44 -15.77
N GLY A 115 7.68 2.63 -17.09
CA GLY A 115 8.59 2.02 -18.08
C GLY A 115 8.07 0.79 -18.82
N LEU A 116 6.88 0.25 -18.50
CA LEU A 116 6.30 -0.91 -19.17
C LEU A 116 5.49 -0.54 -20.44
N PHE A 117 5.95 0.44 -21.21
CA PHE A 117 5.50 0.62 -22.60
C PHE A 117 6.58 0.03 -23.50
N MET A 118 6.35 -1.21 -23.95
CA MET A 118 7.22 -1.88 -24.91
C MET A 118 7.19 -1.09 -26.23
N ARG A 119 8.19 -0.22 -26.40
CA ARG A 119 8.37 0.55 -27.63
C ARG A 119 8.69 -0.45 -28.74
N ARG A 120 7.85 -0.52 -29.77
CA ARG A 120 8.09 -1.33 -30.97
C ARG A 120 9.46 -0.93 -31.54
N LYS A 121 10.48 -1.80 -31.45
CA LYS A 121 11.68 -1.66 -32.29
C LYS A 121 11.19 -1.82 -33.74
N ARG A 122 11.26 -0.73 -34.50
CA ARG A 122 11.24 -0.80 -35.96
C ARG A 122 12.59 -1.27 -36.43
#